data_AF-A0A968D7H4-F1
#
_entry.id   AF-A0A968D7H4-F1
#
_cell.length_a   1.000
_cell.length_b   1.000
_cell.length_c   1.000
_cell.angle_alpha   90.00
_cell.angle_beta   90.00
_cell.angle_gamma   90.00
#
_symmetry.space_group_name_H-M   'P 1'
#
loop_
_entity.id
_entity.type
_entity.pdbx_description
1 polymer ?
#
loop_
_entity_poly.entity_id
_entity_poly.type
_entity_poly.pdbx_seq_one_letter_code
_entity_poly.pdbx_strand_id
1 'polypeptide(L)'
;RGWDSATIEVSGGDFGAGAGALEVTQQGEETTIRIRQDAEGGAALASEEVDLFVSVPRGSSLFVDGTNADLLIAGVEGEISLETVSGDIETEVFGAA
;
A
#
# COMPACT_ATOMS: atom_id res chain seq x y z
N ARG A 1 -6.33 -2.97 -4.34
CA ARG A 1 -7.54 -3.26 -5.12
C ARG A 1 -8.76 -3.40 -4.21
N GLY A 2 -9.94 -2.99 -4.66
CA GLY A 2 -11.21 -3.23 -3.99
C GLY A 2 -11.83 -4.58 -4.40
N TRP A 3 -12.36 -5.33 -3.44
CA TRP A 3 -12.97 -6.65 -3.66
C TRP A 3 -14.29 -6.84 -2.90
N ASP A 4 -15.10 -7.81 -3.36
CA ASP A 4 -16.38 -8.23 -2.75
C ASP A 4 -16.21 -9.04 -1.46
N SER A 5 -15.30 -8.62 -0.58
CA SER A 5 -15.09 -9.25 0.72
C SER A 5 -14.93 -8.20 1.80
N ALA A 6 -15.49 -8.47 2.97
CA ALA A 6 -15.37 -7.62 4.15
C ALA A 6 -14.03 -7.81 4.90
N THR A 7 -13.08 -8.52 4.29
CA THR A 7 -11.75 -8.77 4.84
C THR A 7 -10.73 -7.86 4.17
N ILE A 8 -9.65 -7.54 4.88
CA ILE A 8 -8.48 -6.90 4.29
C ILE A 8 -7.41 -7.97 4.15
N GLU A 9 -6.90 -8.13 2.95
CA GLU A 9 -5.81 -9.05 2.65
C GLU A 9 -4.58 -8.25 2.26
N VAL A 10 -3.48 -8.48 2.97
CA VAL A 10 -2.19 -7.87 2.69
C VAL A 10 -1.24 -9.00 2.28
N SER A 11 -0.77 -8.96 1.04
CA SER A 11 0.24 -9.87 0.51
C SER A 11 1.40 -9.04 0.00
N GLY A 12 2.62 -9.32 0.47
CA GLY A 12 3.83 -8.69 -0.05
C GLY A 12 4.73 -9.70 -0.73
N GLY A 13 5.53 -9.24 -1.69
CA GLY A 13 6.62 -10.01 -2.28
C GLY A 13 7.73 -10.33 -1.28
N ASP A 14 8.84 -10.86 -1.79
CA ASP A 14 10.03 -11.10 -0.98
C ASP A 14 10.57 -9.74 -0.52
N PHE A 15 10.29 -9.41 0.73
CA PHE A 15 11.05 -8.42 1.46
C PHE A 15 12.44 -9.06 1.58
N GLY A 16 13.35 -8.73 0.66
CA GLY A 16 14.73 -9.22 0.67
C GLY A 16 15.38 -9.05 2.03
N ALA A 17 16.57 -9.62 2.25
CA ALA A 17 17.18 -9.78 3.57
C ALA A 17 17.41 -8.48 4.41
N GLY A 18 17.04 -7.30 3.90
CA GLY A 18 16.96 -6.04 4.63
C GLY A 18 15.90 -5.09 4.09
N ALA A 19 14.88 -5.63 3.44
CA ALA A 19 13.64 -4.90 3.26
C ALA A 19 13.01 -4.70 4.64
N GLY A 20 12.65 -3.44 4.84
CA GLY A 20 12.19 -2.91 6.11
C GLY A 20 11.05 -3.70 6.76
N ALA A 21 10.94 -3.60 8.08
CA ALA A 21 9.83 -4.21 8.81
C ALA A 21 8.49 -3.72 8.23
N LEU A 22 7.64 -4.65 7.79
CA LEU A 22 6.24 -4.38 7.45
C LEU A 22 5.42 -4.38 8.76
N GLU A 23 4.95 -3.21 9.16
CA GLU A 23 4.04 -3.05 10.29
C GLU A 23 2.61 -2.87 9.79
N VAL A 24 1.76 -3.86 10.06
CA VAL A 24 0.32 -3.77 9.81
C VAL A 24 -0.38 -3.59 11.17
N THR A 25 -1.01 -2.44 11.36
CA THR A 25 -1.79 -2.14 12.56
C THR A 25 -3.25 -1.93 12.20
N GLN A 26 -4.16 -2.64 12.88
CA GLN A 26 -5.60 -2.41 12.76
C GLN A 26 -6.12 -1.78 14.05
N GLN A 27 -6.78 -0.64 13.93
CA GLN A 27 -7.44 0.09 15.03
C GLN A 27 -8.92 0.28 14.67
N GLY A 28 -9.75 -0.65 15.12
CA GLY A 28 -11.18 -0.65 14.76
C GLY A 28 -11.38 -0.87 13.26
N GLU A 29 -11.92 0.13 12.58
CA GLU A 29 -12.18 0.13 11.13
C GLU A 29 -11.01 0.68 10.31
N GLU A 30 -10.01 1.28 10.96
CA GLU A 30 -8.83 1.81 10.31
C GLU A 30 -7.72 0.75 10.26
N THR A 31 -7.16 0.50 9.08
CA THR A 31 -6.00 -0.36 8.90
C THR A 31 -4.86 0.46 8.34
N THR A 32 -3.79 0.58 9.13
CA THR A 32 -2.57 1.28 8.77
C THR A 32 -1.49 0.26 8.40
N ILE A 33 -0.94 0.40 7.19
CA ILE A 33 0.18 -0.41 6.70
C ILE A 33 1.39 0.52 6.57
N ARG A 34 2.48 0.20 7.27
CA ARG A 34 3.73 0.98 7.24
C ARG A 34 4.89 0.07 6.89
N ILE A 35 5.74 0.53 5.99
CA ILE A 35 7.00 -0.13 5.65
C ILE A 35 8.11 0.70 6.28
N ARG A 36 8.85 0.14 7.24
CA ARG A 36 9.98 0.82 7.91
C ARG A 36 11.30 0.26 7.43
N GLN A 37 12.05 1.00 6.63
CA GLN A 37 13.43 0.63 6.30
C GLN A 37 14.34 0.83 7.52
N ASP A 38 14.69 -0.26 8.23
CA ASP A 38 15.67 -0.22 9.32
C ASP A 38 17.07 -0.10 8.73
N ALA A 39 17.64 1.10 8.77
CA ALA A 39 18.95 1.44 8.23
C ALA A 39 20.15 0.91 9.08
N GLU A 40 19.93 -0.08 9.96
CA GLU A 40 20.96 -0.57 10.90
C GLU A 40 21.98 -1.53 10.26
N GLY A 41 21.77 -1.94 9.00
CA GLY A 41 22.73 -2.71 8.20
C GLY A 41 23.27 -1.89 7.03
N GLY A 42 24.51 -1.41 7.14
CA GLY A 42 25.12 -0.50 6.17
C GLY A 42 25.03 -0.93 4.70
N ALA A 43 24.60 0.01 3.86
CA ALA A 43 25.02 0.23 2.48
C ALA A 43 24.85 -0.88 1.41
N ALA A 44 24.13 -1.98 1.65
CA ALA A 44 24.05 -3.08 0.67
C ALA A 44 22.65 -3.43 0.11
N LEU A 45 21.55 -2.86 0.58
CA LEU A 45 20.18 -3.29 0.20
C LEU A 45 19.29 -2.15 -0.31
N ALA A 46 19.92 -1.04 -0.72
CA ALA A 46 19.24 0.11 -1.26
C ALA A 46 18.93 -0.10 -2.75
N SER A 47 17.91 -0.91 -3.08
CA SER A 47 17.17 -0.92 -4.38
C SER A 47 16.31 -2.17 -4.63
N GLU A 48 15.87 -2.88 -3.59
CA GLU A 48 14.90 -3.96 -3.83
C GLU A 48 13.50 -3.36 -3.92
N GLU A 49 12.94 -3.34 -5.14
CA GLU A 49 11.53 -3.05 -5.40
C GLU A 49 10.67 -4.05 -4.62
N VAL A 50 9.80 -3.54 -3.77
CA VAL A 50 8.89 -4.37 -2.97
C VAL A 50 7.50 -4.24 -3.55
N ASP A 51 7.00 -5.33 -4.12
CA ASP A 51 5.60 -5.42 -4.53
C ASP A 51 4.70 -5.66 -3.32
N LEU A 52 3.80 -4.72 -3.03
CA LEU A 52 2.77 -4.86 -2.01
C LEU A 52 1.38 -4.91 -2.65
N PHE A 53 0.70 -6.03 -2.46
CA PHE A 53 -0.68 -6.25 -2.89
C PHE A 53 -1.63 -6.16 -1.70
N VAL A 54 -2.41 -5.08 -1.66
CA VAL A 54 -3.46 -4.89 -0.65
C VAL A 54 -4.83 -5.03 -1.30
N SER A 55 -5.65 -5.95 -0.79
CA SER A 55 -7.07 -6.09 -1.13
C SER A 55 -7.91 -5.56 0.02
N VAL A 56 -8.78 -4.59 -0.27
CA VAL A 56 -9.67 -3.94 0.69
C VAL A 56 -11.12 -4.05 0.24
N PRO A 57 -12.11 -4.03 1.15
CA PRO A 57 -13.52 -3.96 0.76
C PRO A 57 -13.78 -2.78 -0.20
N ARG A 58 -14.67 -2.97 -1.19
CA ARG A 58 -14.91 -1.93 -2.23
C ARG A 58 -15.32 -0.58 -1.65
N GLY A 59 -16.16 -0.58 -0.63
CA GLY A 59 -16.65 0.64 0.03
C GLY A 59 -15.67 1.28 1.02
N SER A 60 -14.42 0.80 1.11
CA SER A 60 -13.42 1.39 2.00
C SER A 60 -12.83 2.68 1.42
N SER A 61 -12.54 3.64 2.29
CA SER A 61 -11.69 4.79 1.94
C SER A 61 -10.22 4.39 1.99
N LEU A 62 -9.44 4.84 1.02
CA LEU A 62 -8.04 4.52 0.86
C LEU A 62 -7.19 5.79 0.91
N PHE A 63 -6.20 5.80 1.80
CA PHE A 63 -5.18 6.84 1.89
C PHE A 63 -3.80 6.20 1.70
N VAL A 64 -3.03 6.65 0.71
CA VAL A 64 -1.69 6.14 0.43
C VAL A 64 -0.72 7.31 0.30
N ASP A 65 0.35 7.27 1.09
CA ASP A 65 1.47 8.21 1.04
C ASP A 65 2.77 7.43 0.82
N GLY A 66 3.55 7.81 -0.19
CA GLY A 66 4.80 7.13 -0.52
C GLY A 66 5.82 8.03 -1.21
N THR A 67 7.07 8.07 -0.73
CA THR A 67 8.10 8.94 -1.32
C THR A 67 8.63 8.44 -2.67
N ASN A 68 8.77 7.13 -2.85
CA ASN A 68 9.28 6.51 -4.07
C ASN A 68 8.52 5.21 -4.36
N ALA A 69 7.30 5.32 -4.89
CA ALA A 69 6.41 4.18 -5.07
C ALA A 69 5.48 4.37 -6.28
N ASP A 70 5.34 3.31 -7.07
CA ASP A 70 4.32 3.22 -8.11
C ASP A 70 3.02 2.67 -7.51
N LEU A 71 1.92 3.40 -7.72
CA LEU A 71 0.64 3.14 -7.09
C LEU A 71 -0.40 2.71 -8.13
N LEU A 72 -0.86 1.47 -8.06
CA LEU A 72 -1.95 0.94 -8.88
C LEU A 72 -3.20 0.64 -8.02
N ILE A 73 -4.24 1.47 -8.18
CA ILE A 73 -5.49 1.37 -7.44
C ILE A 73 -6.64 1.04 -8.39
N ALA A 74 -7.37 -0.01 -8.06
CA ALA A 74 -8.46 -0.53 -8.88
C ALA A 74 -9.64 -0.99 -8.01
N GLY A 75 -10.87 -0.78 -8.48
CA GLY A 75 -12.11 -1.30 -7.87
C GLY A 75 -12.47 -0.79 -6.47
N VAL A 76 -11.88 0.31 -6.01
CA VAL A 76 -12.26 1.00 -4.77
C VAL A 76 -13.33 2.04 -5.10
N GLU A 77 -14.45 1.99 -4.37
CA GLU A 77 -15.64 2.83 -4.56
C GLU A 77 -15.73 3.97 -3.52
N GLY A 78 -14.90 3.91 -2.48
CA GLY A 78 -14.80 4.95 -1.45
C GLY A 78 -13.93 6.14 -1.88
N GLU A 79 -13.59 6.97 -0.91
CA GLU A 79 -12.64 8.08 -1.12
C GLU A 79 -11.23 7.53 -1.34
N ILE A 80 -10.53 8.05 -2.35
CA ILE A 80 -9.15 7.65 -2.67
C ILE A 80 -8.27 8.90 -2.63
N SER A 81 -7.28 8.91 -1.73
CA SER A 81 -6.28 9.96 -1.59
C SER A 81 -4.89 9.35 -1.75
N LEU A 82 -4.15 9.81 -2.76
CA LEU A 82 -2.86 9.26 -3.16
C LEU A 82 -1.82 10.37 -3.24
N GLU A 83 -0.73 10.22 -2.52
CA GLU A 83 0.36 11.18 -2.46
C GLU A 83 1.69 10.47 -2.75
N THR A 84 2.43 10.96 -3.74
CA THR A 84 3.80 10.50 -3.98
C THR A 84 4.75 11.61 -4.41
N VAL A 85 6.02 11.49 -4.01
CA VAL A 85 7.10 12.39 -4.45
C VAL A 85 7.73 11.91 -5.76
N SER A 86 7.80 10.59 -5.97
CA SER A 86 8.42 9.97 -7.15
C SER A 86 7.79 8.61 -7.42
N GLY A 87 7.34 8.39 -8.65
CA GLY A 87 6.59 7.20 -9.07
C GLY A 87 5.36 7.59 -9.87
N ASP A 88 4.76 6.59 -10.52
CA ASP A 88 3.54 6.74 -11.29
C ASP A 88 2.31 6.40 -10.44
N ILE A 89 1.22 7.16 -10.62
CA ILE A 89 -0.07 6.89 -9.98
C ILE A 89 -1.09 6.53 -11.05
N GLU A 90 -1.57 5.30 -11.00
CA GLU A 90 -2.67 4.78 -11.81
C GLU A 90 -3.86 4.45 -10.90
N THR A 91 -5.00 5.11 -11.12
CA THR A 91 -6.21 4.91 -10.31
C THR A 91 -7.47 4.87 -11.15
N GLU A 92 -8.38 3.95 -10.82
CA GLU A 92 -9.75 3.91 -11.35
C GLU A 92 -10.66 4.80 -10.48
N VAL A 93 -11.26 5.82 -11.10
CA VAL A 93 -12.23 6.68 -10.41
C VAL A 93 -13.62 6.05 -10.48
N PHE A 94 -14.13 5.62 -9.33
CA PHE A 94 -15.55 5.32 -9.17
C PHE A 94 -16.31 6.61 -8.87
N GLY A 95 -16.79 7.26 -9.93
CA GLY A 95 -17.70 8.39 -9.82
C GLY A 95 -19.12 7.92 -9.56
N ALA A 96 -19.77 8.42 -8.52
CA ALA A 96 -21.21 8.31 -8.36
C ALA A 96 -21.91 9.02 -9.55
N ALA A 97 -22.62 8.25 -10.38
CA ALA A 97 -23.46 8.77 -11.46
C ALA A 97 -24.79 9.33 -10.94
#